data_AF-A0AAV4HJN2-F1
#
_entry.id   AF-A0AAV4HJN2-F1
#
_cell.length_a   1.000
_cell.length_b   1.000
_cell.length_c   1.000
_cell.angle_alpha   90.00
_cell.angle_beta   90.00
_cell.angle_gamma   90.00
#
_symmetry.space_group_name_H-M   'P 1'
#
loop_
_entity.id
_entity.type
_entity.pdbx_description
1 polymer ?
#
loop_
_entity_poly.entity_id
_entity_poly.type
_entity_poly.pdbx_seq_one_letter_code
_entity_poly.pdbx_strand_id
1 'polypeptide(L)'
;MPATWLNDRDQFLYPQDGWQEDKEFQNDCLAVMLFHGQNRISVKEGVNHWIPFTEEQVDAKELFESHFMVDFIGGNLKKEKSGQTKMNLADTTKNKTYDGTEPLKFSPEAKAVLKSGLELWKYYHEQPNINVNASFYDIRAYFQGYNDKDRMNSKSENEQYTKLIGALRSQLKDLAEKIHPKIYQYGFLK
;
A
#
# COMPACT_ATOMS: atom_id res chain seq x y z
N MET A 1 28.56 13.19 -2.53
CA MET A 1 29.46 13.06 -1.36
C MET A 1 29.65 11.58 -1.08
N PRO A 2 30.88 11.08 -0.84
CA PRO A 2 31.10 9.69 -0.48
C PRO A 2 30.51 9.36 0.89
N ALA A 3 29.92 8.17 1.05
CA ALA A 3 29.40 7.70 2.32
C ALA A 3 30.56 7.49 3.31
N THR A 4 30.47 8.11 4.48
CA THR A 4 31.39 7.93 5.61
C THR A 4 30.59 7.43 6.81
N TRP A 5 31.21 6.81 7.81
CA TRP A 5 30.51 6.34 9.02
C TRP A 5 29.75 7.45 9.78
N LEU A 6 30.11 8.72 9.58
CA LEU A 6 29.37 9.88 10.11
C LEU A 6 28.06 10.18 9.36
N ASN A 7 27.94 9.75 8.10
CA ASN A 7 26.80 10.04 7.22
C ASN A 7 26.13 8.76 6.68
N ASP A 8 26.60 7.59 7.09
CA ASP A 8 26.00 6.31 6.77
C ASP A 8 24.85 6.07 7.76
N ARG A 9 23.63 6.35 7.30
CA ARG A 9 22.39 6.22 8.07
C ARG A 9 22.41 7.06 9.34
N ASP A 10 22.49 8.38 9.18
CA ASP A 10 22.37 9.35 10.29
C ASP A 10 21.12 9.02 11.13
N GLN A 11 21.32 8.28 12.22
CA GLN A 11 20.25 7.70 13.03
C GLN A 11 19.48 8.79 13.82
N PHE A 12 20.01 10.01 13.80
CA PHE A 12 19.43 11.18 14.47
C PHE A 12 18.84 12.18 13.46
N LEU A 13 18.79 11.82 12.17
CA LEU A 13 18.08 12.63 11.18
C LEU A 13 16.58 12.47 11.37
N TYR A 14 15.93 13.56 11.77
CA TYR A 14 14.47 13.65 11.88
C TYR A 14 13.91 14.55 10.78
N PRO A 15 12.78 14.17 10.17
CA PRO A 15 12.12 15.02 9.19
C PRO A 15 11.55 16.27 9.86
N GLN A 16 11.42 17.34 9.09
CA GLN A 16 10.73 18.57 9.50
C GLN A 16 9.21 18.34 9.59
N ASP A 17 8.53 18.92 10.58
CA ASP A 17 7.12 18.64 10.87
C ASP A 17 6.12 18.96 9.74
N GLY A 18 6.54 19.68 8.69
CA GLY A 18 5.66 20.10 7.58
C GLY A 18 4.93 18.95 6.87
N TRP A 19 5.45 17.73 6.90
CA TRP A 19 4.77 16.57 6.31
C TRP A 19 3.50 16.15 7.07
N GLN A 20 3.37 16.50 8.36
CA GLN A 20 2.24 16.09 9.22
C GLN A 20 0.92 16.76 8.82
N GLU A 21 1.01 17.95 8.22
CA GLU A 21 -0.12 18.71 7.69
C GLU A 21 -0.35 18.47 6.18
N ASP A 22 0.65 17.95 5.45
CA ASP A 22 0.50 17.57 4.05
C ASP A 22 -0.20 16.22 3.89
N LYS A 23 -1.54 16.27 3.92
CA LYS A 23 -2.40 15.09 3.77
C LYS A 23 -2.27 14.44 2.39
N GLU A 24 -2.03 15.22 1.33
CA GLU A 24 -1.81 14.64 -0.01
C GLU A 24 -0.53 13.80 -0.02
N PHE A 25 0.58 14.32 0.53
CA PHE A 25 1.82 13.57 0.65
C PHE A 25 1.66 12.29 1.47
N GLN A 26 0.95 12.34 2.60
CA GLN A 26 0.66 11.15 3.42
C GLN A 26 -0.12 10.09 2.64
N ASN A 27 -1.18 10.51 1.94
CA ASN A 27 -2.03 9.60 1.16
C ASN A 27 -1.26 9.01 -0.03
N ASP A 28 -0.46 9.81 -0.71
CA ASP A 28 0.40 9.36 -1.80
C ASP A 28 1.46 8.36 -1.31
N CYS A 29 2.04 8.59 -0.12
CA CYS A 29 2.94 7.62 0.52
C CYS A 29 2.23 6.30 0.86
N LEU A 30 0.97 6.36 1.31
CA LEU A 30 0.16 5.16 1.55
C LEU A 30 -0.03 4.35 0.27
N ALA A 31 -0.34 5.00 -0.86
CA ALA A 31 -0.47 4.33 -2.15
C ALA A 31 0.85 3.65 -2.58
N VAL A 32 2.01 4.30 -2.38
CA VAL A 32 3.32 3.67 -2.62
C VAL A 32 3.51 2.45 -1.72
N MET A 33 3.22 2.58 -0.42
CA MET A 33 3.44 1.51 0.57
C MET A 33 2.60 0.26 0.26
N LEU A 34 1.33 0.43 -0.16
CA LEU A 34 0.43 -0.68 -0.50
C LEU A 34 0.99 -1.58 -1.61
N PHE A 35 1.58 -0.98 -2.64
CA PHE A 35 2.11 -1.70 -3.81
C PHE A 35 3.65 -1.72 -3.87
N HIS A 36 4.31 -1.44 -2.75
CA HIS A 36 5.76 -1.41 -2.72
C HIS A 36 6.34 -2.81 -2.91
N GLY A 37 7.42 -2.93 -3.69
CA GLY A 37 8.05 -4.22 -3.99
C GLY A 37 8.58 -4.94 -2.76
N GLN A 38 8.93 -4.21 -1.70
CA GLN A 38 9.41 -4.77 -0.43
C GLN A 38 8.30 -4.95 0.62
N ASN A 39 7.05 -4.64 0.29
CA ASN A 39 5.92 -5.03 1.13
C ASN A 39 5.80 -6.56 1.13
N ARG A 40 5.85 -7.17 2.32
CA ARG A 40 5.86 -8.62 2.56
C ARG A 40 4.67 -9.11 3.38
N ILE A 41 3.64 -8.29 3.53
CA ILE A 41 2.38 -8.74 4.13
C ILE A 41 1.95 -10.00 3.39
N SER A 42 1.60 -11.06 4.10
CA SER A 42 1.13 -12.31 3.51
C SER A 42 0.00 -12.89 4.34
N VAL A 43 -1.00 -13.47 3.68
CA VAL A 43 -2.08 -14.23 4.34
C VAL A 43 -1.56 -15.43 5.16
N LYS A 44 -0.31 -15.85 4.93
CA LYS A 44 0.34 -16.91 5.72
C LYS A 44 0.62 -16.47 7.16
N GLU A 45 0.73 -15.18 7.42
CA GLU A 45 1.09 -14.61 8.73
C GLU A 45 -0.14 -14.11 9.52
N GLY A 46 -1.34 -14.13 8.91
CA GLY A 46 -2.58 -13.72 9.55
C GLY A 46 -3.58 -13.08 8.58
N VAL A 47 -4.63 -12.49 9.14
CA VAL A 47 -5.67 -11.79 8.36
C VAL A 47 -5.07 -10.60 7.62
N ASN A 48 -5.32 -10.51 6.31
CA ASN A 48 -4.85 -9.40 5.50
C ASN A 48 -5.78 -8.19 5.63
N HIS A 49 -5.32 -7.17 6.34
CA HIS A 49 -6.05 -5.92 6.52
C HIS A 49 -5.77 -4.85 5.43
N TRP A 50 -4.93 -5.15 4.45
CA TRP A 50 -4.33 -4.16 3.54
C TRP A 50 -4.89 -4.18 2.12
N ILE A 51 -6.02 -4.85 1.88
CA ILE A 51 -6.69 -4.87 0.57
C ILE A 51 -7.42 -3.54 0.36
N PRO A 52 -7.01 -2.68 -0.60
CA PRO A 52 -7.60 -1.35 -0.77
C PRO A 52 -8.84 -1.33 -1.69
N PHE A 53 -9.42 -2.50 -1.98
CA PHE A 53 -10.51 -2.68 -2.95
C PHE A 53 -11.65 -3.47 -2.32
N THR A 54 -12.87 -3.24 -2.80
CA THR A 54 -14.04 -4.06 -2.43
C THR A 54 -14.13 -5.31 -3.30
N GLU A 55 -14.89 -6.30 -2.82
CA GLU A 55 -15.21 -7.53 -3.53
C GLU A 55 -15.89 -7.23 -4.87
N GLU A 56 -16.82 -6.27 -4.89
CA GLU A 56 -17.48 -5.80 -6.11
C GLU A 56 -16.50 -5.19 -7.11
N GLN A 57 -15.49 -4.47 -6.61
CA GLN A 57 -14.50 -3.85 -7.49
C GLN A 57 -13.59 -4.87 -8.15
N VAL A 58 -13.34 -6.03 -7.53
CA VAL A 58 -12.44 -7.06 -8.07
C VAL A 58 -13.17 -8.30 -8.59
N ASP A 59 -14.51 -8.27 -8.59
CA ASP A 59 -15.36 -9.42 -8.93
C ASP A 59 -15.00 -10.67 -8.11
N ALA A 60 -14.79 -10.50 -6.79
CA ALA A 60 -14.36 -11.58 -5.91
C ALA A 60 -15.41 -12.69 -5.79
N LYS A 61 -14.93 -13.94 -5.76
CA LYS A 61 -15.77 -15.15 -5.64
C LYS A 61 -16.28 -15.38 -4.21
N GLU A 62 -15.59 -14.83 -3.22
CA GLU A 62 -15.88 -14.97 -1.80
C GLU A 62 -15.64 -13.63 -1.09
N LEU A 63 -16.21 -13.49 0.11
CA LEU A 63 -16.09 -12.28 0.94
C LEU A 63 -14.69 -12.17 1.55
N PHE A 64 -14.20 -10.94 1.69
CA PHE A 64 -12.94 -10.67 2.37
C PHE A 64 -13.10 -10.77 3.89
N GLU A 65 -12.06 -11.30 4.53
CA GLU A 65 -12.00 -11.41 5.99
C GLU A 65 -11.88 -10.05 6.69
N SER A 66 -11.36 -9.04 5.99
CA SER A 66 -11.17 -7.69 6.52
C SER A 66 -11.46 -6.62 5.47
N HIS A 67 -12.24 -5.62 5.88
CA HIS A 67 -12.58 -4.44 5.07
C HIS A 67 -11.83 -3.17 5.54
N PHE A 68 -10.87 -3.32 6.46
CA PHE A 68 -10.22 -2.22 7.16
C PHE A 68 -9.64 -1.16 6.23
N MET A 69 -8.84 -1.54 5.22
CA MET A 69 -8.20 -0.54 4.35
C MET A 69 -9.20 0.20 3.45
N VAL A 70 -10.27 -0.46 3.01
CA VAL A 70 -11.38 0.20 2.30
C VAL A 70 -12.06 1.22 3.21
N ASP A 71 -12.37 0.81 4.45
CA ASP A 71 -13.02 1.69 5.42
C ASP A 71 -12.10 2.85 5.85
N PHE A 72 -10.81 2.60 5.98
CA PHE A 72 -9.79 3.61 6.27
C PHE A 72 -9.68 4.63 5.13
N ILE A 73 -9.56 4.16 3.89
CA ILE A 73 -9.50 5.04 2.71
C ILE A 73 -10.82 5.81 2.53
N GLY A 74 -11.95 5.17 2.80
CA GLY A 74 -13.29 5.73 2.64
C GLY A 74 -13.76 6.63 3.79
N GLY A 75 -13.01 6.77 4.88
CA GLY A 75 -13.44 7.53 6.06
C GLY A 75 -14.63 6.92 6.80
N ASN A 76 -14.71 5.59 6.83
CA ASN A 76 -15.82 4.83 7.41
C ASN A 76 -15.49 4.21 8.78
N LEU A 77 -14.32 4.48 9.37
CA LEU A 77 -13.87 3.78 10.59
C LEU A 77 -14.78 4.01 11.81
N LYS A 78 -15.47 5.15 11.90
CA LYS A 78 -16.39 5.45 13.00
C LYS A 78 -17.83 5.04 12.75
N LYS A 79 -18.15 4.39 11.62
CA LYS A 79 -19.46 3.78 11.40
C LYS A 79 -19.50 2.49 12.23
N GLU A 80 -19.78 2.60 13.53
CA GLU A 80 -19.94 1.43 14.38
C GLU A 80 -20.99 0.48 13.78
N LYS A 81 -20.58 -0.74 13.43
CA LYS A 81 -21.46 -1.90 13.55
C LYS A 81 -21.64 -2.12 15.06
N SER A 82 -22.88 -2.14 15.52
CA SER A 82 -23.22 -2.37 16.93
C SER A 82 -22.48 -3.57 17.49
N GLY A 83 -21.45 -3.34 18.33
CA GLY A 83 -20.96 -4.36 19.26
C GLY A 83 -19.46 -4.68 19.31
N GLN A 84 -18.54 -3.95 18.67
CA GLN A 84 -17.10 -4.26 18.80
C GLN A 84 -16.21 -3.09 19.26
N THR A 85 -15.45 -3.40 20.31
CA THR A 85 -14.42 -2.71 21.06
C THR A 85 -13.85 -1.41 20.46
N LYS A 86 -14.00 -0.33 21.23
CA LYS A 86 -13.31 0.96 21.04
C LYS A 86 -11.79 0.74 20.94
N MET A 87 -11.21 0.87 19.76
CA MET A 87 -9.79 1.21 19.66
C MET A 87 -9.63 2.66 20.10
N ASN A 88 -9.33 2.85 21.38
CA ASN A 88 -8.88 4.14 21.88
C ASN A 88 -7.45 4.37 21.32
N LEU A 89 -7.34 5.01 20.16
CA LEU A 89 -6.12 5.75 19.79
C LEU A 89 -6.08 7.03 20.64
N ALA A 90 -5.82 6.86 21.93
CA ALA A 90 -5.51 7.97 22.81
C ALA A 90 -4.02 7.93 23.11
N ASP A 91 -3.23 8.77 22.41
CA ASP A 91 -2.22 9.56 23.11
C ASP A 91 -1.70 10.78 22.31
N THR A 92 -1.97 11.96 22.89
CA THR A 92 -1.03 13.08 23.12
C THR A 92 -0.01 13.49 22.05
N THR A 93 -0.46 14.02 20.92
CA THR A 93 0.25 15.13 20.26
C THR A 93 -0.75 16.18 19.78
N LYS A 94 -0.40 17.47 19.86
CA LYS A 94 -1.25 18.62 19.49
C LYS A 94 -1.56 18.72 17.99
N ASN A 95 -1.35 17.65 17.24
CA ASN A 95 -1.58 17.57 15.81
C ASN A 95 -2.94 16.93 15.58
N LYS A 96 -3.77 17.52 14.71
CA LYS A 96 -5.02 16.89 14.27
C LYS A 96 -4.70 15.59 13.52
N THR A 97 -4.62 14.49 14.26
CA THR A 97 -4.50 13.14 13.72
C THR A 97 -5.76 12.79 12.94
N TYR A 98 -5.59 12.10 11.82
CA TYR A 98 -6.72 11.61 11.03
C TYR A 98 -7.66 10.78 11.90
N ASP A 99 -8.92 11.16 11.96
CA ASP A 99 -9.89 10.58 12.88
C ASP A 99 -10.76 9.49 12.23
N GLY A 100 -10.48 9.13 10.98
CA GLY A 100 -11.16 8.05 10.27
C GLY A 100 -12.57 8.39 9.78
N THR A 101 -12.96 9.68 9.73
CA THR A 101 -14.31 10.11 9.33
C THR A 101 -14.42 10.74 7.95
N GLU A 102 -13.29 11.20 7.39
CA GLU A 102 -13.26 11.83 6.06
C GLU A 102 -12.54 10.93 5.05
N PRO A 103 -13.04 10.75 3.82
CA PRO A 103 -12.32 10.00 2.80
C PRO A 103 -10.94 10.59 2.50
N LEU A 104 -9.95 9.72 2.29
CA LEU A 104 -8.61 10.15 1.89
C LEU A 104 -8.63 10.78 0.49
N LYS A 105 -7.83 11.83 0.33
CA LYS A 105 -7.69 12.57 -0.93
C LYS A 105 -6.32 12.27 -1.51
N PHE A 106 -6.30 11.41 -2.52
CA PHE A 106 -5.11 11.05 -3.28
C PHE A 106 -4.88 12.00 -4.45
N SER A 107 -3.61 12.16 -4.83
CA SER A 107 -3.25 12.82 -6.07
C SER A 107 -3.71 12.05 -7.33
N PRO A 108 -3.70 12.69 -8.52
CA PRO A 108 -3.93 11.98 -9.78
C PRO A 108 -2.98 10.79 -10.00
N GLU A 109 -1.71 10.94 -9.66
CA GLU A 109 -0.68 9.90 -9.79
C GLU A 109 -0.95 8.73 -8.85
N ALA A 110 -1.32 8.99 -7.59
CA ALA A 110 -1.69 7.95 -6.64
C ALA A 110 -2.99 7.23 -7.02
N LYS A 111 -3.97 7.94 -7.59
CA LYS A 111 -5.18 7.33 -8.17
C LYS A 111 -4.84 6.42 -9.35
N ALA A 112 -3.87 6.79 -10.18
CA ALA A 112 -3.42 5.97 -11.29
C ALA A 112 -2.75 4.67 -10.80
N VAL A 113 -1.93 4.74 -9.74
CA VAL A 113 -1.39 3.56 -9.05
C VAL A 113 -2.50 2.65 -8.53
N LEU A 114 -3.48 3.19 -7.79
CA LEU A 114 -4.61 2.42 -7.27
C LEU A 114 -5.41 1.76 -8.39
N LYS A 115 -5.63 2.47 -9.51
CA LYS A 115 -6.31 1.92 -10.68
C LYS A 115 -5.53 0.76 -11.30
N SER A 116 -4.23 0.90 -11.51
CA SER A 116 -3.40 -0.20 -12.03
C SER A 116 -3.32 -1.38 -11.04
N GLY A 117 -3.32 -1.09 -9.73
CA GLY A 117 -3.44 -2.11 -8.69
C GLY A 117 -4.76 -2.87 -8.78
N LEU A 118 -5.87 -2.16 -9.02
CA LEU A 118 -7.19 -2.76 -9.16
C LEU A 118 -7.26 -3.72 -10.36
N GLU A 119 -6.72 -3.31 -11.51
CA GLU A 119 -6.66 -4.17 -12.71
C GLU A 119 -5.86 -5.46 -12.46
N LEU A 120 -4.76 -5.36 -11.71
CA LEU A 120 -3.98 -6.53 -11.30
C LEU A 120 -4.78 -7.45 -10.36
N TRP A 121 -5.51 -6.89 -9.39
CA TRP A 121 -6.36 -7.67 -8.48
C TRP A 121 -7.49 -8.38 -9.23
N LYS A 122 -8.20 -7.68 -10.11
CA LYS A 122 -9.22 -8.29 -10.98
C LYS A 122 -8.68 -9.51 -11.71
N TYR A 123 -7.53 -9.35 -12.36
CA TYR A 123 -6.91 -10.44 -13.09
C TYR A 123 -6.51 -11.62 -12.20
N TYR A 124 -6.06 -11.36 -10.97
CA TYR A 124 -5.82 -12.40 -9.98
C TYR A 124 -7.11 -13.14 -9.58
N HIS A 125 -8.22 -12.41 -9.37
CA HIS A 125 -9.52 -12.98 -9.01
C HIS A 125 -10.15 -13.88 -10.09
N GLU A 126 -9.78 -13.67 -11.36
CA GLU A 126 -10.17 -14.55 -12.47
C GLU A 126 -9.54 -15.95 -12.37
N GLN A 127 -8.37 -16.08 -11.73
CA GLN A 127 -7.61 -17.33 -11.71
C GLN A 127 -8.28 -18.44 -10.88
N PRO A 128 -8.02 -19.73 -11.18
CA PRO A 128 -8.54 -20.84 -10.39
C PRO A 128 -7.74 -21.04 -9.09
N ASN A 129 -8.41 -21.59 -8.06
CA ASN A 129 -7.81 -22.01 -6.78
C ASN A 129 -6.98 -20.93 -6.07
N ILE A 130 -7.46 -19.70 -6.11
CA ILE A 130 -6.82 -18.56 -5.43
C ILE A 130 -7.28 -18.42 -3.98
N ASN A 131 -6.48 -17.73 -3.17
CA ASN A 131 -6.93 -17.18 -1.91
C ASN A 131 -7.48 -15.75 -2.15
N VAL A 132 -8.76 -15.51 -1.84
CA VAL A 132 -9.41 -14.20 -2.07
C VAL A 132 -8.83 -13.07 -1.22
N ASN A 133 -8.23 -13.39 -0.06
CA ASN A 133 -7.64 -12.43 0.86
C ASN A 133 -6.19 -12.05 0.51
N ALA A 134 -5.69 -12.45 -0.66
CA ALA A 134 -4.30 -12.28 -1.05
C ALA A 134 -3.84 -10.82 -1.01
N SER A 135 -2.63 -10.62 -0.46
CA SER A 135 -1.93 -9.33 -0.51
C SER A 135 -1.24 -9.10 -1.86
N PHE A 136 -0.67 -7.91 -2.06
CA PHE A 136 0.19 -7.65 -3.22
C PHE A 136 1.37 -8.64 -3.31
N TYR A 137 1.94 -9.03 -2.17
CA TYR A 137 3.03 -10.00 -2.11
C TYR A 137 2.55 -11.39 -2.54
N ASP A 138 1.40 -11.83 -2.04
CA ASP A 138 0.84 -13.15 -2.37
C ASP A 138 0.45 -13.24 -3.85
N ILE A 139 -0.12 -12.18 -4.42
CA ILE A 139 -0.44 -12.11 -5.86
C ILE A 139 0.82 -12.23 -6.70
N ARG A 140 1.90 -11.52 -6.33
CA ARG A 140 3.19 -11.66 -7.00
C ARG A 140 3.75 -13.08 -6.85
N ALA A 141 3.67 -13.65 -5.65
CA ALA A 141 4.11 -15.03 -5.40
C ALA A 141 3.37 -16.03 -6.28
N TYR A 142 2.06 -15.86 -6.47
CA TYR A 142 1.22 -16.71 -7.31
C TYR A 142 1.72 -16.75 -8.76
N PHE A 143 1.97 -15.59 -9.36
CA PHE A 143 2.37 -15.52 -10.77
C PHE A 143 3.88 -15.73 -11.00
N GLN A 144 4.73 -15.34 -10.06
CA GLN A 144 6.19 -15.42 -10.21
C GLN A 144 6.74 -16.77 -9.73
N GLY A 145 6.06 -17.43 -8.79
CA GLY A 145 6.55 -18.65 -8.17
C GLY A 145 7.83 -18.43 -7.37
N TYR A 146 8.42 -19.54 -6.91
CA TYR A 146 9.63 -19.57 -6.09
C TYR A 146 10.72 -20.38 -6.81
N ASN A 147 11.97 -20.08 -6.51
CA ASN A 147 13.11 -20.90 -6.95
C ASN A 147 13.49 -21.97 -5.92
N ASP A 148 14.49 -22.79 -6.26
CA ASP A 148 15.01 -23.88 -5.41
C ASP A 148 15.56 -23.42 -4.04
N LYS A 149 15.76 -22.11 -3.85
CA LYS A 149 16.23 -21.49 -2.60
C LYS A 149 15.09 -20.79 -1.84
N ASP A 150 13.84 -21.10 -2.18
CA ASP A 150 12.63 -20.50 -1.60
C ASP A 150 12.57 -18.96 -1.73
N ARG A 151 13.15 -18.41 -2.80
CA ARG A 151 13.05 -16.99 -3.13
C ARG A 151 12.11 -16.79 -4.30
N MET A 152 11.20 -15.83 -4.18
CA MET A 152 10.29 -15.45 -5.25
C MET A 152 11.06 -15.04 -6.51
N ASN A 153 10.64 -15.53 -7.67
CA ASN A 153 11.29 -15.20 -8.94
C ASN A 153 11.06 -13.73 -9.31
N SER A 154 12.01 -13.13 -10.03
CA SER A 154 11.88 -11.74 -10.51
C SER A 154 10.93 -11.60 -11.71
N LYS A 155 10.69 -12.70 -12.44
CA LYS A 155 9.93 -12.77 -13.68
C LYS A 155 8.81 -13.79 -13.55
N SER A 156 7.80 -13.67 -14.40
CA SER A 156 6.70 -14.63 -14.58
C SER A 156 6.63 -14.98 -16.06
N GLU A 157 6.14 -16.18 -16.37
CA GLU A 157 5.82 -16.59 -17.75
C GLU A 157 4.42 -16.11 -18.18
N ASN A 158 3.60 -15.62 -17.24
CA ASN A 158 2.27 -15.10 -17.53
C ASN A 158 2.37 -13.71 -18.18
N GLU A 159 2.05 -13.64 -19.47
CA GLU A 159 2.15 -12.44 -20.29
C GLU A 159 1.22 -11.30 -19.79
N GLN A 160 -0.03 -11.63 -19.49
CA GLN A 160 -1.02 -10.65 -19.05
C GLN A 160 -0.66 -10.07 -17.68
N TYR A 161 -0.26 -10.92 -16.73
CA TYR A 161 0.30 -10.47 -15.46
C TYR A 161 1.53 -9.57 -15.66
N THR A 162 2.45 -9.97 -16.54
CA THR A 162 3.68 -9.19 -16.81
C THR A 162 3.37 -7.80 -17.35
N LYS A 163 2.35 -7.67 -18.19
CA LYS A 163 1.84 -6.38 -18.67
C LYS A 163 1.24 -5.55 -17.53
N LEU A 164 0.37 -6.14 -16.71
CA LEU A 164 -0.30 -5.45 -15.60
C LEU A 164 0.68 -4.99 -14.51
N ILE A 165 1.58 -5.86 -14.07
CA ILE A 165 2.62 -5.51 -13.09
C ILE A 165 3.59 -4.48 -13.65
N GLY A 166 3.87 -4.51 -14.96
CA GLY A 166 4.65 -3.50 -15.66
C GLY A 166 3.99 -2.12 -15.63
N ALA A 167 2.69 -2.07 -15.94
CA ALA A 167 1.89 -0.84 -15.86
C ALA A 167 1.86 -0.28 -14.43
N LEU A 168 1.60 -1.13 -13.43
CA LEU A 168 1.62 -0.73 -12.02
C LEU A 168 2.98 -0.16 -11.59
N ARG A 169 4.09 -0.82 -11.98
CA ARG A 169 5.44 -0.32 -11.69
C ARG A 169 5.73 1.02 -12.38
N SER A 170 5.21 1.24 -13.58
CA SER A 170 5.32 2.55 -14.26
C SER A 170 4.59 3.63 -13.46
N GLN A 171 3.34 3.39 -13.06
CA GLN A 171 2.58 4.37 -12.26
C GLN A 171 3.24 4.63 -10.90
N LEU A 172 3.81 3.60 -10.27
CA LEU A 172 4.57 3.75 -9.02
C LEU A 172 5.80 4.62 -9.20
N LYS A 173 6.48 4.52 -10.36
CA LYS A 173 7.63 5.36 -10.68
C LYS A 173 7.20 6.82 -10.84
N ASP A 174 6.12 7.08 -11.58
CA ASP A 174 5.60 8.44 -11.78
C ASP A 174 5.19 9.08 -10.44
N LEU A 175 4.51 8.31 -9.57
CA LEU A 175 4.18 8.74 -8.21
C LEU A 175 5.43 8.98 -7.35
N ALA A 176 6.45 8.12 -7.46
CA ALA A 176 7.70 8.31 -6.74
C ALA A 176 8.44 9.57 -7.18
N GLU A 177 8.47 9.89 -8.48
CA GLU A 177 9.05 11.13 -9.02
C GLU A 177 8.36 12.38 -8.45
N LYS A 178 7.03 12.32 -8.28
CA LYS A 178 6.25 13.38 -7.61
C LYS A 178 6.57 13.52 -6.12
N ILE A 179 6.69 12.41 -5.40
CA ILE A 179 6.95 12.39 -3.95
C ILE A 179 8.40 12.80 -3.66
N HIS A 180 9.34 12.47 -4.55
CA HIS A 180 10.78 12.68 -4.40
C HIS A 180 11.17 14.09 -3.90
N PRO A 181 10.75 15.21 -4.52
CA PRO A 181 11.11 16.55 -4.02
C PRO A 181 10.61 16.81 -2.59
N LYS A 182 9.45 16.27 -2.21
CA LYS A 182 8.89 16.41 -0.86
C LYS A 182 9.72 15.65 0.19
N ILE A 183 10.36 14.54 -0.17
CA ILE A 183 11.27 13.79 0.72
C ILE A 183 12.43 14.69 1.16
N TYR A 184 13.03 15.44 0.23
CA TYR A 184 14.10 16.40 0.55
C TYR A 184 13.56 17.65 1.25
N GLN A 185 12.41 18.17 0.80
CA GLN A 185 11.76 19.32 1.41
C GLN A 185 11.50 19.08 2.91
N TYR A 186 10.99 17.90 3.26
CA TYR A 186 10.72 17.52 4.64
C TYR A 186 11.92 16.93 5.36
N GLY A 187 13.11 16.89 4.74
CA GLY A 187 14.34 16.46 5.40
C GLY A 187 14.40 14.97 5.75
N PHE A 188 13.61 14.12 5.08
CA PHE A 188 13.77 12.67 5.19
C PHE A 188 15.10 12.20 4.57
N LEU A 189 15.61 12.93 3.58
CA LEU A 189 16.93 12.75 2.95
C LEU A 189 17.61 14.11 2.72
N LYS A 190 18.94 14.12 2.65
CA LYS A 190 19.78 15.29 2.35
C LYS A 190 20.46 15.17 0.99
#